data_AF-A0AA46K5G6-F1
#
_entry.id   AF-A0AA46K5G6-F1
#
_cell.length_a   1.000
_cell.length_b   1.000
_cell.length_c   1.000
_cell.angle_alpha   90.00
_cell.angle_beta   90.00
_cell.angle_gamma   90.00
#
_symmetry.space_group_name_H-M   'P 1'
#
loop_
_entity.id
_entity.type
_entity.pdbx_description
1 polymer ?
#
loop_
_entity_poly.entity_id
_entity_poly.type
_entity_poly.pdbx_seq_one_letter_code
_entity_poly.pdbx_strand_id
1 'polypeptide(L)'
;MAINYTRMRATATRLLTENGQKRVLTRGGKVTRVNGKEVRLPDEKADVIGVVTEYKPGEIDGTLIQNGDVLLVATYQTEIRIDDRIEIDGKKYRVVHPHPVKPAAVLICYRAQLRA
;
A
#
# COMPACT_ATOMS: atom_id res chain seq x y z
N MET A 1 29.37 -12.46 -5.51
CA MET A 1 28.89 -12.20 -4.14
C MET A 1 27.38 -12.03 -4.19
N ALA A 2 26.60 -12.77 -3.41
CA ALA A 2 25.14 -12.64 -3.43
C ALA A 2 24.70 -11.37 -2.66
N ILE A 3 23.80 -10.58 -3.25
CA ILE A 3 23.25 -9.38 -2.60
C ILE A 3 22.27 -9.84 -1.51
N ASN A 4 22.48 -9.36 -0.28
CA ASN A 4 21.60 -9.67 0.84
C ASN A 4 20.45 -8.65 0.94
N TYR A 5 19.32 -8.98 0.30
CA TYR A 5 18.12 -8.14 0.33
C TYR A 5 17.41 -8.07 1.69
N THR A 6 17.68 -8.98 2.63
CA THR A 6 17.04 -8.92 3.96
C THR A 6 17.58 -7.77 4.81
N ARG A 7 18.86 -7.42 4.66
CA ARG A 7 19.46 -6.22 5.27
C ARG A 7 18.82 -4.95 4.71
N MET A 8 18.62 -4.88 3.40
CA MET A 8 17.96 -3.73 2.76
C MET A 8 16.51 -3.57 3.25
N ARG A 9 15.77 -4.68 3.39
CA ARG A 9 14.43 -4.69 3.99
C ARG A 9 14.45 -4.16 5.43
N ALA A 10 15.36 -4.64 6.27
CA ALA A 10 15.46 -4.17 7.65
C ALA A 10 15.73 -2.66 7.74
N THR A 11 16.62 -2.14 6.89
CA THR A 11 16.90 -0.70 6.81
C THR A 11 15.66 0.08 6.35
N ALA A 12 14.98 -0.37 5.31
CA ALA A 12 13.76 0.29 4.80
C ALA A 12 12.65 0.30 5.86
N THR A 13 12.40 -0.83 6.52
CA THR A 13 11.42 -0.93 7.62
C THR A 13 11.78 0.01 8.76
N ARG A 14 13.04 0.04 9.19
CA ARG A 14 13.50 0.94 10.26
C ARG A 14 13.22 2.40 9.91
N LEU A 15 13.64 2.85 8.72
CA LEU A 15 13.46 4.23 8.29
C LEU A 15 11.99 4.64 8.15
N LEU A 16 11.15 3.75 7.61
CA LEU A 16 9.72 3.98 7.47
C LEU A 16 8.99 3.97 8.82
N THR A 17 9.44 3.14 9.78
CA THR A 17 8.86 3.13 11.12
C THR A 17 9.25 4.37 11.93
N GLU A 18 10.50 4.83 11.80
CA GLU A 18 11.00 6.02 12.53
C GLU A 18 10.44 7.33 11.96
N ASN A 19 10.28 7.44 10.64
CA ASN A 19 9.93 8.72 9.98
C ASN A 19 8.55 8.71 9.29
N GLY A 20 7.90 7.55 9.24
CA GLY A 20 6.58 7.40 8.65
C GLY A 20 5.46 7.63 9.64
N GLN A 21 4.25 7.61 9.11
CA GLN A 21 3.02 7.70 9.89
C GLN A 21 2.25 6.40 9.78
N LYS A 22 1.70 5.96 10.92
CA LYS A 22 0.76 4.84 10.98
C LYS A 22 -0.58 5.28 10.39
N ARG A 23 -1.09 4.52 9.43
CA ARG A 23 -2.34 4.78 8.70
C ARG A 23 -3.23 3.54 8.69
N VAL A 24 -4.53 3.76 8.68
CA VAL A 24 -5.51 2.68 8.64
C VAL A 24 -5.71 2.25 7.20
N LEU A 25 -5.45 0.98 6.92
CA LEU A 25 -5.81 0.28 5.71
C LEU A 25 -7.12 -0.47 5.96
N THR A 26 -8.13 -0.20 5.14
CA THR A 26 -9.42 -0.90 5.15
C THR A 26 -9.55 -1.70 3.86
N ARG A 27 -9.73 -3.00 4.00
CA ARG A 27 -10.02 -3.91 2.91
C ARG A 27 -11.51 -4.23 2.92
N GLY A 28 -12.14 -4.06 1.76
CA GLY A 28 -13.56 -4.37 1.60
C GLY A 28 -13.84 -5.83 1.94
N GLY A 29 -14.92 -6.06 2.68
CA GLY A 29 -15.40 -7.38 3.03
C GLY A 29 -15.71 -8.23 1.79
N LYS A 30 -15.32 -9.51 1.82
CA LYS A 30 -15.62 -10.47 0.75
C LYS A 30 -17.04 -11.01 0.88
N VAL A 31 -17.72 -11.23 -0.24
CA VAL A 31 -18.95 -12.03 -0.27
C VAL A 31 -18.53 -13.48 -0.49
N THR A 32 -18.80 -14.33 0.50
CA THR A 32 -18.53 -15.77 0.41
C THR A 32 -19.82 -16.54 0.53
N ARG A 33 -19.97 -17.59 -0.27
CA ARG A 33 -21.14 -18.46 -0.21
C ARG A 33 -20.88 -19.59 0.78
N VAL A 34 -21.62 -19.60 1.89
CA VAL A 34 -21.58 -20.69 2.88
C VAL A 34 -22.94 -21.37 2.84
N ASN A 35 -22.97 -22.67 2.52
CA ASN A 35 -24.20 -23.48 2.47
C ASN A 35 -25.33 -22.86 1.61
N GLY A 36 -24.98 -22.35 0.43
CA GLY A 36 -25.97 -21.84 -0.53
C GLY A 36 -26.44 -20.40 -0.29
N LYS A 37 -26.16 -19.80 0.88
CA LYS A 37 -26.47 -18.40 1.20
C LYS A 37 -25.25 -17.49 1.02
N GLU A 38 -25.47 -16.30 0.48
CA GLU A 38 -24.44 -15.26 0.40
C GLU A 38 -24.22 -14.65 1.78
N VAL A 39 -23.01 -14.78 2.33
CA VAL A 39 -22.61 -14.16 3.58
C VAL A 39 -21.58 -13.08 3.26
N ARG A 40 -21.90 -11.84 3.62
CA ARG A 40 -20.97 -10.72 3.50
C ARG A 40 -20.06 -10.71 4.73
N LEU A 41 -18.77 -10.94 4.51
CA LEU A 41 -17.76 -10.78 5.56
C LEU A 41 -17.60 -9.29 5.89
N PRO A 42 -17.29 -8.94 7.14
CA PRO A 42 -17.01 -7.56 7.52
C PRO A 42 -15.71 -7.05 6.87
N ASP A 43 -15.57 -5.73 6.81
CA ASP A 43 -14.35 -5.08 6.34
C ASP A 43 -13.17 -5.42 7.27
N GLU A 44 -12.04 -5.80 6.68
CA GLU A 44 -10.81 -6.09 7.40
C GLU A 44 -10.02 -4.78 7.55
N LYS A 45 -9.62 -4.45 8.79
CA LYS A 45 -8.79 -3.29 9.07
C LYS A 45 -7.39 -3.74 9.45
N ALA A 46 -6.40 -3.11 8.86
CA ALA A 46 -5.00 -3.32 9.17
C ALA A 46 -4.30 -1.97 9.31
N ASP A 47 -3.16 -1.96 9.99
CA ASP A 47 -2.33 -0.78 10.10
C ASP A 47 -1.18 -0.87 9.10
N VAL A 48 -0.95 0.21 8.37
CA VAL A 48 0.19 0.34 7.46
C VAL A 48 1.03 1.54 7.90
N ILE A 49 2.34 1.38 7.94
CA ILE A 49 3.26 2.48 8.27
C ILE A 49 3.97 2.89 6.99
N GLY A 50 4.00 4.20 6.72
CA GLY A 50 4.66 4.70 5.53
C GLY A 50 4.71 6.21 5.44
N VAL A 51 5.36 6.69 4.38
CA VAL A 51 5.48 8.11 4.03
C VAL A 51 4.71 8.38 2.75
N VAL A 52 3.99 9.49 2.72
CA VAL A 52 3.28 9.95 1.51
C VAL A 52 4.17 10.94 0.79
N THR A 53 4.25 10.78 -0.52
CA THR A 53 5.05 11.60 -1.42
C THR A 53 4.20 11.93 -2.65
N GLU A 54 4.46 13.08 -3.25
CA GLU A 54 3.77 13.51 -4.46
C GLU A 54 4.50 13.01 -5.70
N TYR A 55 3.76 12.81 -6.79
CA TYR A 55 4.37 12.55 -8.10
C TYR A 55 4.99 13.84 -8.65
N LYS A 56 6.08 13.70 -9.38
CA LYS A 56 6.65 14.84 -10.10
C LYS A 56 5.70 15.23 -11.23
N PRO A 57 5.60 16.53 -11.59
CA PRO A 57 4.71 16.96 -12.67
C PRO A 57 4.94 16.22 -14.01
N GLY A 58 6.19 15.85 -14.32
CA GLY A 58 6.52 15.09 -15.53
C GLY A 58 6.15 13.60 -15.49
N GLU A 59 5.77 13.05 -14.34
CA GLU A 59 5.27 11.67 -14.20
C GLU A 59 3.75 11.60 -14.38
N ILE A 60 3.05 12.74 -14.38
CA ILE A 60 1.60 12.81 -14.52
C ILE A 60 1.24 12.81 -16.01
N ASP A 61 0.68 11.70 -16.49
CA ASP A 61 0.26 11.52 -17.88
C ASP A 61 -1.25 11.72 -18.11
N GLY A 62 -2.04 11.86 -17.03
CA GLY A 62 -3.49 12.02 -17.07
C GLY A 62 -4.28 10.73 -17.33
N THR A 63 -3.61 9.61 -17.55
CA THR A 63 -4.21 8.30 -17.82
C THR A 63 -3.91 7.31 -16.69
N LEU A 64 -2.66 6.85 -16.59
CA LEU A 64 -2.18 5.94 -15.55
C LEU A 64 -1.99 6.71 -14.25
N ILE A 65 -1.31 7.85 -14.29
CA ILE A 65 -1.10 8.73 -13.14
C ILE A 65 -1.89 10.01 -13.38
N GLN A 66 -2.87 10.25 -12.51
CA GLN A 66 -3.78 11.39 -12.61
C GLN A 66 -3.38 12.51 -11.64
N ASN A 67 -3.84 13.72 -11.93
CA ASN A 67 -3.66 14.84 -11.02
C ASN A 67 -4.39 14.55 -9.69
N GLY A 68 -3.67 14.67 -8.58
CA GLY A 68 -4.18 14.31 -7.25
C GLY A 68 -3.90 12.86 -6.81
N ASP A 69 -3.27 12.04 -7.66
CA ASP A 69 -2.68 10.79 -7.22
C ASP A 69 -1.50 11.07 -6.27
N VAL A 70 -1.37 10.23 -5.25
CA VAL A 70 -0.27 10.30 -4.30
C VAL A 70 0.46 8.96 -4.24
N LEU A 71 1.75 9.01 -3.94
CA LEU A 71 2.59 7.84 -3.78
C LEU A 71 2.83 7.56 -2.30
N LEU A 72 2.42 6.39 -1.83
CA LEU A 72 2.70 5.90 -0.49
C LEU A 72 3.86 4.90 -0.52
N VAL A 73 4.95 5.22 0.18
CA VAL A 73 6.02 4.26 0.44
C VAL A 73 5.78 3.62 1.81
N ALA A 74 5.46 2.33 1.83
CA ALA A 74 4.98 1.62 3.01
C ALA A 74 5.80 0.38 3.37
N THR A 75 5.77 -0.01 4.64
CA THR A 75 6.46 -1.20 5.15
C THR A 75 5.92 -2.49 4.52
N TYR A 76 6.75 -3.52 4.44
CA TYR A 76 6.37 -4.81 3.85
C TYR A 76 5.43 -5.66 4.73
N GLN A 77 5.27 -5.30 6.01
CA GLN A 77 4.59 -6.13 7.01
C GLN A 77 3.10 -6.30 6.71
N THR A 78 2.47 -5.24 6.21
CA THR A 78 1.06 -5.23 5.84
C THR A 78 0.94 -5.34 4.34
N GLU A 79 0.25 -6.38 3.87
CA GLU A 79 0.02 -6.59 2.45
C GLU A 79 -0.96 -5.54 1.91
N ILE A 80 -0.50 -4.76 0.93
CA ILE A 80 -1.32 -3.78 0.21
C ILE A 80 -1.80 -4.40 -1.10
N ARG A 81 -3.12 -4.43 -1.30
CA ARG A 81 -3.77 -4.95 -2.50
C ARG A 81 -4.47 -3.83 -3.26
N ILE A 82 -4.77 -4.10 -4.53
CA ILE A 82 -5.62 -3.25 -5.36
C ILE A 82 -6.99 -3.14 -4.67
N ASP A 83 -7.60 -1.96 -4.75
CA ASP A 83 -8.88 -1.58 -4.11
C ASP A 83 -8.88 -1.50 -2.58
N ASP A 84 -7.75 -1.76 -1.90
CA ASP A 84 -7.63 -1.41 -0.48
C ASP A 84 -7.76 0.11 -0.33
N ARG A 85 -8.37 0.55 0.78
CA ARG A 85 -8.56 1.97 1.10
C ARG A 85 -7.63 2.38 2.24
N ILE A 86 -6.81 3.40 2.01
CA ILE A 86 -5.88 3.92 3.01
C ILE A 86 -6.32 5.32 3.39
N GLU A 87 -6.42 5.57 4.70
CA GLU A 87 -6.77 6.88 5.22
C GLU A 87 -5.51 7.77 5.37
N ILE A 88 -5.50 8.89 4.65
CA ILE A 88 -4.45 9.91 4.70
C ILE A 88 -5.14 11.24 5.01
N ASP A 89 -4.78 11.86 6.14
CA ASP A 89 -5.28 13.17 6.57
C ASP A 89 -6.82 13.30 6.55
N GLY A 90 -7.51 12.24 6.99
CA GLY A 90 -8.98 12.16 7.03
C GLY A 90 -9.65 11.86 5.69
N LYS A 91 -8.89 11.71 4.61
CA LYS A 91 -9.39 11.32 3.29
C LYS A 91 -9.03 9.88 2.98
N LYS A 92 -9.99 9.13 2.44
CA LYS A 92 -9.79 7.74 2.00
C LYS A 92 -9.31 7.73 0.57
N TYR A 93 -8.10 7.21 0.36
CA TYR A 93 -7.57 6.97 -0.97
C TYR A 93 -7.66 5.48 -1.29
N ARG A 94 -8.03 5.16 -2.52
CA ARG A 94 -8.02 3.80 -3.06
C ARG A 94 -6.65 3.47 -3.63
N VAL A 95 -6.16 2.28 -3.33
CA VAL A 95 -4.95 1.73 -3.97
C VAL A 95 -5.27 1.38 -5.41
N VAL A 96 -4.70 2.14 -6.35
CA VAL A 96 -4.77 1.84 -7.78
C VAL A 96 -3.79 0.72 -8.12
N HIS A 97 -2.56 0.86 -7.64
CA HIS A 97 -1.53 -0.14 -7.88
C HIS A 97 -0.53 -0.19 -6.71
N PRO A 98 -0.25 -1.37 -6.10
CA PRO A 98 0.57 -1.46 -4.89
C PRO A 98 2.09 -1.33 -5.13
N HIS A 99 2.56 -1.51 -6.39
CA HIS A 99 3.99 -1.55 -6.80
C HIS A 99 4.95 -2.10 -5.72
N PRO A 100 4.96 -3.43 -5.51
CA PRO A 100 5.88 -4.05 -4.56
C PRO A 100 7.34 -3.89 -5.03
N VAL A 101 8.20 -3.37 -4.15
CA VAL A 101 9.65 -3.32 -4.39
C VAL A 101 10.24 -4.67 -4.02
N LYS A 102 10.33 -5.54 -5.03
CA LYS A 102 10.72 -6.94 -4.89
C LYS A 102 11.80 -7.30 -5.93
N PRO A 103 13.09 -7.06 -5.62
CA PRO A 103 14.18 -7.33 -6.56
C PRO A 103 14.43 -8.83 -6.82
N ALA A 104 14.01 -9.70 -5.90
CA ALA A 104 14.12 -11.16 -6.02
C ALA A 104 12.95 -11.82 -5.26
N ALA A 105 13.18 -12.89 -4.49
CA ALA A 105 12.13 -13.46 -3.63
C ALA A 105 11.73 -12.56 -2.44
N VAL A 106 12.54 -11.54 -2.11
CA VAL A 106 12.38 -10.69 -0.92
C VAL A 106 11.61 -9.41 -1.25
N LEU A 107 10.45 -9.24 -0.63
CA LEU A 107 9.72 -7.97 -0.62
C LEU A 107 10.36 -7.00 0.38
N ILE A 108 10.75 -5.82 -0.08
CA ILE A 108 11.42 -4.79 0.73
C ILE A 108 10.39 -3.81 1.31
N CYS A 109 9.56 -3.24 0.44
CA CYS A 109 8.52 -2.26 0.77
C CYS A 109 7.49 -2.18 -0.37
N TYR A 110 6.42 -1.42 -0.16
CA TYR A 110 5.45 -1.06 -1.20
C TYR A 110 5.64 0.39 -1.63
N ARG A 111 5.39 0.67 -2.91
CA ARG A 111 5.32 2.01 -3.50
C ARG A 111 3.92 2.23 -4.08
N ALA A 112 2.92 2.21 -3.22
CA ALA A 112 1.53 2.19 -3.64
C ALA A 112 1.11 3.53 -4.27
N GLN A 113 0.56 3.45 -5.48
CA GLN A 113 -0.18 4.54 -6.10
C GLN A 113 -1.58 4.59 -5.49
N LEU A 114 -1.93 5.74 -4.93
CA LEU A 114 -3.21 5.99 -4.30
C LEU A 114 -3.97 7.07 -5.05
N ARG A 115 -5.27 6.87 -5.22
CA ARG A 115 -6.18 7.81 -5.88
C ARG A 115 -7.37 8.12 -4.98
N ALA A 116 -7.70 9.40 -4.89
CA ALA A 116 -8.88 9.89 -4.18
C ALA A 116 -10.20 9.50 -4.84
#